data_AF-J3A0M5-F1
#
_entry.id   AF-J3A0M5-F1
#
_cell.length_a   1.000
_cell.length_b   1.000
_cell.length_c   1.000
_cell.angle_alpha   90.00
_cell.angle_beta   90.00
_cell.angle_gamma   90.00
#
_symmetry.space_group_name_H-M   'P 1'
#
loop_
_entity.id
_entity.type
_entity.pdbx_description
1 polymer ?
#
loop_
_entity_poly.entity_id
_entity_poly.type
_entity_poly.pdbx_seq_one_letter_code
_entity_poly.pdbx_strand_id
1 'polypeptide(L)' 'MIAMNRSEALGAARRLMRGFAGAPDARRHAQQFYSALVHAEGWSKGEQDLIVTLGIWLGERPSVNELKKRCDETLEKLA' A
#
# COMPACT_ATOMS: atom_id res chain seq x y z
N MET A 1 -16.27 -13.37 -5.75
CA MET A 1 -15.35 -12.22 -5.73
C MET A 1 -13.97 -12.80 -5.97
N ILE A 2 -13.32 -12.50 -7.10
CA ILE A 2 -11.97 -13.01 -7.39
C ILE A 2 -11.02 -12.17 -6.54
N ALA A 3 -10.37 -12.80 -5.56
CA ALA A 3 -9.34 -12.13 -4.78
C ALA A 3 -8.15 -11.81 -5.69
N MET A 4 -7.57 -10.62 -5.51
CA MET A 4 -6.45 -10.15 -6.30
C MET A 4 -5.21 -10.97 -5.92
N ASN A 5 -4.44 -11.48 -6.88
CA ASN A 5 -3.20 -12.19 -6.52
C ASN A 5 -2.09 -11.19 -6.13
N ARG A 6 -1.05 -11.65 -5.43
CA ARG A 6 0.13 -10.85 -5.02
C ARG A 6 0.68 -9.96 -6.15
N SER A 7 0.87 -10.52 -7.35
CA SER A 7 1.44 -9.79 -8.50
C SER A 7 0.52 -8.68 -9.01
N GLU A 8 -0.78 -8.95 -9.08
CA GLU A 8 -1.79 -7.96 -9.44
C GLU A 8 -1.83 -6.83 -8.41
N ALA A 9 -1.81 -7.17 -7.12
CA ALA A 9 -1.82 -6.21 -6.03
C ALA A 9 -0.61 -5.27 -6.07
N LEU A 10 0.59 -5.82 -6.28
CA LEU A 10 1.82 -5.03 -6.47
C LEU A 10 1.74 -4.14 -7.71
N GLY A 11 1.16 -4.63 -8.81
CA GLY A 11 0.92 -3.85 -10.02
C GLY A 11 -0.01 -2.65 -9.77
N ALA A 12 -1.13 -2.86 -9.10
CA ALA A 12 -2.07 -1.81 -8.73
C ALA A 12 -1.46 -0.81 -7.74
N ALA A 13 -0.77 -1.30 -6.71
CA ALA A 13 -0.08 -0.49 -5.72
C ALA A 13 0.99 0.42 -6.34
N ARG A 14 1.82 -0.10 -7.27
CA ARG A 14 2.79 0.70 -8.04
C ARG A 14 2.11 1.78 -8.90
N ARG A 15 0.98 1.45 -9.53
CA ARG A 15 0.22 2.41 -10.35
C ARG A 15 -0.35 3.55 -9.52
N LEU A 16 -0.89 3.26 -8.33
CA LEU A 16 -1.37 4.24 -7.37
C LEU A 16 -0.25 5.17 -6.88
N MET A 17 0.95 4.61 -6.70
CA MET A 17 2.12 5.38 -6.25
C MET A 17 2.68 6.30 -7.32
N ARG A 18 2.66 5.90 -8.59
CA ARG A 18 2.98 6.80 -9.71
C ARG A 18 2.04 8.00 -9.80
N GLY A 19 0.76 7.82 -9.45
CA GLY A 19 -0.24 8.90 -9.41
C GLY A 19 -0.18 9.78 -8.16
N PHE A 20 0.63 9.43 -7.16
CA PHE A 20 0.64 10.10 -5.85
C PHE A 20 1.24 11.52 -5.91
N ALA A 21 2.20 11.76 -6.81
CA ALA A 21 2.93 13.03 -6.89
C ALA A 21 2.09 14.24 -7.33
N GLY A 22 0.88 14.01 -7.86
CA GLY A 22 -0.06 15.07 -8.26
C GLY A 22 -1.45 14.95 -7.65
N ALA A 23 -1.64 14.06 -6.67
CA ALA A 23 -2.95 13.80 -6.10
C ALA A 23 -3.33 14.87 -5.07
N PRO A 24 -4.52 15.50 -5.19
CA PRO A 24 -5.03 16.42 -4.16
C PRO A 24 -5.28 15.73 -2.81
N ASP A 25 -5.46 14.40 -2.82
CA ASP A 25 -5.76 13.57 -1.64
C ASP A 25 -4.75 12.44 -1.45
N ALA A 26 -3.52 12.79 -1.06
CA ALA A 26 -2.46 11.83 -0.73
C ALA A 26 -2.88 10.74 0.28
N ARG A 27 -3.69 11.08 1.29
CA ARG A 27 -4.22 10.09 2.24
C ARG A 27 -5.14 9.08 1.58
N ARG A 28 -6.01 9.54 0.67
CA ARG A 28 -6.94 8.66 -0.04
C ARG A 28 -6.17 7.69 -0.92
N HIS A 29 -5.12 8.15 -1.59
CA HIS A 29 -4.22 7.27 -2.34
C HIS A 29 -3.52 6.25 -1.44
N ALA A 30 -3.03 6.65 -0.27
CA ALA A 30 -2.40 5.72 0.68
C ALA A 30 -3.38 4.68 1.23
N GLN A 31 -4.64 5.06 1.47
CA GLN A 31 -5.68 4.10 1.86
C GLN A 31 -6.03 3.13 0.72
N GLN A 32 -6.17 3.61 -0.52
CA GLN A 32 -6.40 2.75 -1.67
C GLN A 32 -5.23 1.78 -1.91
N PHE A 33 -4.02 2.26 -1.70
CA PHE A 33 -2.81 1.44 -1.73
C PHE A 33 -2.88 0.30 -0.71
N TYR A 34 -3.18 0.62 0.56
CA TYR A 34 -3.34 -0.38 1.61
C TYR A 34 -4.49 -1.35 1.31
N SER A 35 -5.64 -0.88 0.85
CA SER A 35 -6.77 -1.72 0.45
C SER A 35 -6.39 -2.72 -0.65
N ALA A 36 -5.62 -2.29 -1.66
CA ALA A 36 -5.16 -3.18 -2.72
C ALA A 36 -4.26 -4.31 -2.19
N LEU A 37 -3.44 -4.03 -1.16
CA LEU A 37 -2.58 -5.02 -0.53
C LEU A 37 -3.37 -5.97 0.38
N VAL A 38 -4.25 -5.45 1.24
CA VAL A 38 -4.97 -6.28 2.24
C VAL A 38 -6.01 -7.21 1.61
N HIS A 39 -6.58 -6.84 0.45
CA HIS A 39 -7.52 -7.68 -0.28
C HIS A 39 -6.84 -8.71 -1.19
N ALA A 40 -5.51 -8.69 -1.26
CA ALA A 40 -4.77 -9.63 -2.08
C ALA A 40 -4.40 -10.89 -1.30
N GLU A 41 -4.35 -12.00 -2.02
CA GLU A 41 -3.99 -13.32 -1.51
C GLU A 41 -2.59 -13.74 -1.97
N GLY A 42 -2.00 -14.72 -1.27
CA GLY A 42 -0.67 -15.24 -1.57
C GLY A 42 0.47 -14.49 -0.88
N TRP A 43 0.17 -13.65 0.12
CA TRP A 43 1.19 -13.06 0.99
C TRP A 43 1.73 -14.09 1.98
N SER A 44 3.04 -14.13 2.14
CA SER A 44 3.72 -14.84 3.22
C SER A 44 3.41 -14.18 4.57
N LYS A 45 3.57 -14.91 5.67
CA LYS A 45 3.31 -14.38 7.02
C LYS A 45 4.08 -13.09 7.34
N GLY A 46 5.32 -12.97 6.89
CA GLY A 46 6.12 -11.74 7.04
C GLY A 46 5.61 -10.57 6.19
N GLU A 47 5.07 -10.85 5.00
CA GLU A 47 4.49 -9.83 4.11
C GLU A 47 3.14 -9.35 4.66
N GLN A 48 2.33 -10.26 5.20
CA GLN A 48 1.08 -9.92 5.89
C GLN A 48 1.34 -9.02 7.10
N ASP A 49 2.36 -9.32 7.91
CA ASP A 49 2.75 -8.50 9.05
C ASP A 49 3.17 -7.08 8.64
N LEU A 50 3.92 -6.96 7.53
CA LEU A 50 4.27 -5.66 6.95
C LEU A 50 3.02 -4.87 6.51
N ILE A 51 2.06 -5.53 5.87
CA ILE A 51 0.80 -4.91 5.43
C ILE A 51 -0.01 -4.44 6.65
N VAL A 52 -0.17 -5.29 7.67
CA VAL A 52 -0.88 -4.93 8.91
C VAL A 52 -0.21 -3.76 9.63
N THR A 53 1.11 -3.80 9.75
CA THR A 53 1.91 -2.71 10.34
C THR A 53 1.71 -1.40 9.58
N LEU A 54 1.66 -1.46 8.25
CA LEU A 54 1.36 -0.29 7.42
C LEU A 54 -0.05 0.25 7.72
N GLY A 55 -1.06 -0.63 7.83
CA GLY A 55 -2.43 -0.25 8.14
C GLY A 55 -2.56 0.48 9.49
N ILE A 56 -1.88 -0.03 10.52
CA ILE A 56 -1.82 0.61 11.85
C ILE A 56 -1.19 2.00 11.72
N TRP A 57 -0.03 2.09 11.07
CA TRP A 57 0.70 3.34 10.90
C TRP A 57 -0.10 4.39 10.09
N LEU A 58 -0.84 3.97 9.06
CA LEU A 58 -1.75 4.87 8.32
C LEU A 58 -2.87 5.42 9.21
N GLY A 59 -3.30 4.65 10.22
CA GLY A 59 -4.26 5.05 11.24
C GLY A 59 -3.74 6.17 12.16
N GLU A 60 -2.42 6.28 12.35
CA GLU A 60 -1.78 7.32 13.16
C GLU A 60 -1.75 8.70 12.47
N ARG A 61 -2.34 8.82 11.27
CA ARG A 61 -2.43 10.05 10.46
C ARG A 61 -1.08 10.74 10.23
N PRO A 62 -0.09 10.02 9.67
CA PRO A 62 1.23 10.59 9.36
C PRO A 62 1.15 11.71 8.30
N SER A 63 2.21 12.49 8.24
CA SER A 63 2.36 13.61 7.29
C SER A 63 2.43 13.10 5.84
N VAL A 64 1.99 13.93 4.89
CA VAL A 64 1.92 13.56 3.46
C VAL A 64 3.28 13.17 2.87
N ASN A 65 4.36 13.86 3.28
CA ASN A 65 5.71 13.51 2.85
C ASN A 65 6.15 12.12 3.34
N GLU A 66 5.73 11.74 4.55
CA GLU A 66 6.03 10.44 5.13
C GLU A 66 5.19 9.34 4.48
N LEU A 67 3.93 9.62 4.11
CA LEU A 67 3.05 8.66 3.42
C LEU A 67 3.69 8.12 2.16
N LYS A 68 4.18 9.02 1.28
CA LYS A 68 4.81 8.60 0.03
C LYS A 68 6.03 7.71 0.31
N LYS A 69 6.91 8.16 1.22
CA LYS A 69 8.14 7.43 1.56
C LYS A 69 7.81 6.04 2.09
N ARG A 70 6.89 5.95 3.06
CA ARG A 70 6.52 4.68 3.70
C ARG A 70 5.87 3.70 2.74
N CYS A 71 5.00 4.17 1.84
CA CYS A 71 4.38 3.31 0.84
C CYS A 71 5.40 2.80 -0.20
N ASP A 72 6.38 3.62 -0.59
CA ASP A 72 7.48 3.24 -1.48
C ASP A 72 8.37 2.18 -0.82
N GLU A 73 8.80 2.42 0.43
CA GLU A 73 9.59 1.45 1.22
C GLU A 73 8.83 0.12 1.41
N THR A 74 7.50 0.17 1.57
CA THR A 74 6.68 -1.04 1.70
C THR A 74 6.59 -1.79 0.38
N LEU A 75 6.46 -1.09 -0.75
CA LEU A 75 6.51 -1.70 -2.08
C LEU A 75 7.84 -2.41 -2.35
N GLU A 76 8.96 -1.79 -1.96
CA GLU A 76 10.28 -2.38 -2.14
C GLU A 76 10.45 -3.66 -1.30
N LYS A 77 9.90 -3.70 -0.08
CA LYS A 77 9.94 -4.88 0.78
C LYS A 77 9.01 -6.01 0.34
N LEU A 78 7.92 -5.67 -0.37
CA LEU A 78 6.92 -6.62 -0.86
C LEU A 78 7.19 -7.09 -2.30
N ALA A 79 8.11 -6.47 -3.03
CA ALA A 79 8.47 -6.85 -4.40
C ALA A 79 9.34 -8.12 -4.39
#